data_AF-A0A4P5QZS5-F1
#
_entry.id   AF-A0A4P5QZS5-F1
#
_cell.length_a   1.000
_cell.length_b   1.000
_cell.length_c   1.000
_cell.angle_alpha   90.00
_cell.angle_beta   90.00
_cell.angle_gamma   90.00
#
_symmetry.space_group_name_H-M   'P 1'
#
loop_
_entity.id
_entity.type
_entity.pdbx_description
1 polymer ?
#
loop_
_entity_poly.entity_id
_entity_poly.type
_entity_poly.pdbx_seq_one_letter_code
_entity_poly.pdbx_strand_id
1 'polypeptide(L)'
;MLISTILLAAEDLGPNPIAPENKELFWGAGTFLVFLFVMRVFLVPKVRKGMEARYGEIRAGHETAQATRASAQGDVASYEASLAEVRAEAAARIDKARQTLDAERQAKVAEVSARIAAQRAQADQAIEAARAAARGEVAAAVGSVTTRATQLVLGKLPDASVVQRAVDSTMSGGRS
;
A
#
# COMPACT_ATOMS: atom_id res chain seq x y z
N MET A 1 -93.33 71.25 3.06
CA MET A 1 -93.88 70.32 4.06
C MET A 1 -94.79 69.33 3.34
N LEU A 2 -94.33 68.12 2.98
CA LEU A 2 -95.16 66.92 2.69
C LEU A 2 -94.41 65.78 1.91
N ILE A 3 -93.08 65.70 1.95
CA ILE A 3 -92.33 64.51 1.41
C ILE A 3 -91.27 64.04 2.42
N SER A 4 -91.51 64.24 3.72
CA SER A 4 -90.60 63.82 4.81
C SER A 4 -91.23 62.78 5.75
N THR A 5 -92.34 62.14 5.35
CA THR A 5 -93.19 61.31 6.24
C THR A 5 -93.51 59.93 5.66
N ILE A 6 -92.58 59.36 4.91
CA ILE A 6 -92.49 57.90 4.74
C ILE A 6 -91.14 57.54 5.39
N LEU A 7 -91.00 57.71 6.71
CA LEU A 7 -91.50 56.77 7.72
C LEU A 7 -91.02 55.37 7.33
N LEU A 8 -89.86 54.91 7.80
CA LEU A 8 -89.70 54.52 9.20
C LEU A 8 -90.87 53.63 9.67
N ALA A 9 -91.30 52.72 8.81
CA ALA A 9 -92.03 51.53 9.22
C ALA A 9 -91.00 50.39 9.31
N ALA A 10 -90.13 50.46 10.32
CA ALA A 10 -89.68 49.22 10.94
C ALA A 10 -90.93 48.67 11.62
N GLU A 11 -91.72 47.92 10.86
CA GLU A 11 -92.84 47.17 11.38
C GLU A 11 -92.32 46.32 12.53
N ASP A 12 -92.90 46.54 13.71
CA ASP A 12 -92.83 45.64 14.85
C ASP A 12 -93.57 44.35 14.42
N LEU A 13 -92.88 43.55 13.60
CA LEU A 13 -93.27 42.21 13.24
C LEU A 13 -93.19 41.40 14.54
N GLY A 14 -94.36 41.11 15.13
CA GLY A 14 -94.48 40.28 16.31
C GLY A 14 -93.64 38.98 16.22
N PRO A 15 -93.39 38.30 17.35
CA PRO A 15 -92.30 37.34 17.52
C PRO A 15 -92.15 36.37 16.34
N ASN A 16 -91.06 36.50 15.58
CA ASN A 16 -90.79 35.70 14.40
C ASN A 16 -90.44 34.25 14.84
N PRO A 17 -91.27 33.23 14.56
CA PRO A 17 -91.21 31.91 15.21
C PRO A 17 -90.01 31.03 14.78
N ILE A 18 -89.17 31.52 13.85
CA ILE A 18 -87.98 30.80 13.34
C ILE A 18 -86.69 31.59 13.63
N ALA A 19 -86.79 32.91 13.86
CA ALA A 19 -85.62 33.73 14.13
C ALA A 19 -85.30 33.70 15.63
N PRO A 20 -84.05 33.42 16.03
CA PRO A 20 -83.67 33.45 17.44
C PRO A 20 -83.86 34.85 18.00
N GLU A 21 -84.40 34.94 19.21
CA GLU A 21 -84.56 36.22 19.90
C GLU A 21 -83.19 36.86 20.15
N ASN A 22 -83.08 38.18 20.03
CA ASN A 22 -81.80 38.90 20.15
C ASN A 22 -81.02 38.54 21.44
N LYS A 23 -81.73 38.30 22.56
CA LYS A 23 -81.13 37.89 23.83
C LYS A 23 -80.38 36.55 23.74
N GLU A 24 -80.87 35.62 22.94
CA GLU A 24 -80.29 34.27 22.77
C GLU A 24 -79.03 34.35 21.90
N LEU A 25 -79.06 35.20 20.88
CA LEU A 25 -77.88 35.56 20.10
C LEU A 25 -76.78 36.19 20.97
N PHE A 26 -77.11 37.14 21.85
CA PHE A 26 -76.12 37.77 22.74
C PHE A 26 -75.53 36.80 23.76
N TRP A 27 -76.37 35.98 24.41
CA TRP A 27 -75.88 34.97 25.37
C TRP A 27 -75.08 33.86 24.68
N GLY A 28 -75.55 33.36 23.54
CA GLY A 28 -74.86 32.35 22.74
C GLY A 28 -73.52 32.84 22.21
N ALA A 29 -73.49 34.03 21.61
CA ALA A 29 -72.27 34.65 21.12
C ALA A 29 -71.30 34.97 22.27
N GLY A 30 -71.79 35.48 23.40
CA GLY A 30 -70.96 35.75 24.58
C GLY A 30 -70.29 34.49 25.12
N THR A 31 -71.04 33.41 25.29
CA THR A 31 -70.51 32.12 25.77
C THR A 31 -69.51 31.53 24.77
N PHE A 32 -69.81 31.63 23.47
CA PHE A 32 -68.92 31.19 22.40
C PHE A 32 -67.60 31.98 22.39
N LEU A 33 -67.66 33.31 22.56
CA LEU A 33 -66.47 34.17 22.63
C LEU A 33 -65.62 33.87 23.87
N VAL A 34 -66.24 33.65 25.04
CA VAL A 34 -65.53 33.23 26.26
C VAL A 34 -64.85 31.88 26.04
N PHE A 35 -65.54 30.90 25.45
CA PHE A 35 -64.96 29.61 25.09
C PHE A 35 -63.77 29.75 24.13
N LEU A 36 -63.91 30.57 23.08
CA LEU A 36 -62.86 30.82 22.09
C LEU A 36 -61.64 31.52 22.73
N PHE A 37 -61.87 32.44 23.67
CA PHE A 37 -60.81 33.08 24.44
C PHE A 37 -60.06 32.06 25.31
N VAL A 38 -60.78 31.21 26.05
CA VAL A 38 -60.17 30.13 26.86
C VAL A 38 -59.36 29.18 25.97
N MET A 39 -59.91 28.75 24.84
CA MET A 39 -59.20 27.90 23.88
C MET A 39 -57.93 28.58 23.33
N ARG A 40 -58.02 29.88 23.01
CA ARG A 40 -56.91 30.69 22.50
C ARG A 40 -55.80 30.89 23.52
N VAL A 41 -56.13 30.96 24.81
CA VAL A 41 -55.17 31.15 25.92
C VAL A 41 -54.60 29.83 26.42
N PHE A 42 -55.36 28.73 26.42
CA PHE A 42 -54.91 27.46 26.99
C PHE A 42 -54.57 26.38 25.96
N LEU A 43 -55.44 26.14 24.97
CA LEU A 43 -55.27 25.03 24.03
C LEU A 43 -54.23 25.35 22.95
N VAL A 44 -54.32 26.53 22.33
CA VAL A 44 -53.40 26.96 21.26
C VAL A 44 -51.92 26.93 21.71
N PRO A 45 -51.51 27.51 22.86
CA PRO A 45 -50.10 27.44 23.24
C PRO A 45 -49.62 26.01 23.55
N LYS A 46 -50.49 25.14 24.09
CA LYS A 46 -50.14 23.73 24.34
C LYS A 46 -49.87 22.98 23.03
N VAL A 47 -50.72 23.17 22.02
CA VAL A 47 -50.53 22.57 20.69
C VAL A 47 -49.27 23.12 20.02
N ARG A 48 -49.07 24.44 20.02
CA ARG A 48 -47.87 25.07 19.45
C ARG A 48 -46.58 24.55 20.11
N LYS A 49 -46.57 24.45 21.44
CA LYS A 49 -45.42 23.89 22.18
C LYS A 49 -45.13 22.44 21.80
N GLY A 50 -46.16 21.62 21.63
CA GLY A 50 -45.99 20.23 21.18
C GLY A 50 -45.46 20.12 19.76
N MET A 51 -45.95 20.96 18.84
CA MET A 51 -45.42 21.04 17.47
C MET A 51 -43.95 21.49 17.47
N GLU A 52 -43.63 22.57 18.20
CA GLU A 52 -42.28 23.12 18.27
C GLU A 52 -41.29 22.12 18.88
N ALA A 53 -41.68 21.38 19.92
CA ALA A 53 -40.88 20.29 20.47
C ALA A 53 -40.59 19.21 19.41
N ARG A 54 -41.62 18.74 18.68
CA ARG A 54 -41.43 17.75 17.60
C ARG A 54 -40.52 18.27 16.48
N TYR A 55 -40.71 19.52 16.04
CA TYR A 55 -39.85 20.12 15.02
C TYR A 55 -38.40 20.26 15.52
N GLY A 56 -38.22 20.62 16.79
CA GLY A 56 -36.91 20.69 17.44
C GLY A 56 -36.21 19.33 17.45
N GLU A 57 -36.90 18.28 17.89
CA GLU A 57 -36.36 16.91 17.90
C GLU A 57 -36.00 16.41 16.49
N ILE A 58 -36.88 16.64 15.51
CA ILE A 58 -36.62 16.26 14.11
C ILE A 58 -35.38 16.99 13.57
N ARG A 59 -35.28 18.30 13.81
CA ARG A 59 -34.14 19.10 13.35
C ARG A 59 -32.83 18.65 14.02
N ALA A 60 -32.85 18.46 15.34
CA ALA A 60 -31.70 17.96 16.09
C ALA A 60 -31.30 16.55 15.63
N GLY A 61 -32.27 15.68 15.33
CA GLY A 61 -32.04 14.35 14.77
C GLY A 61 -31.37 14.40 13.40
N HIS A 62 -31.84 15.29 12.51
CA HIS A 62 -31.20 15.50 11.21
C HIS A 62 -29.79 16.04 11.32
N GLU A 63 -29.56 17.04 12.18
CA GLU A 63 -28.24 17.62 12.40
C GLU A 63 -27.26 16.57 12.95
N THR A 64 -27.69 15.79 13.95
CA THR A 64 -26.88 14.70 14.50
C THR A 64 -26.58 13.64 13.45
N ALA A 65 -27.57 13.24 12.66
CA ALA A 65 -27.37 12.26 11.59
C ALA A 65 -26.40 12.77 10.51
N GLN A 66 -26.49 14.05 10.14
CA GLN A 66 -25.57 14.68 9.19
C GLN A 66 -24.15 14.76 9.77
N ALA A 67 -24.00 15.17 11.03
CA ALA A 67 -22.71 15.23 11.70
C ALA A 67 -22.05 13.85 11.80
N THR A 68 -22.80 12.83 12.22
CA THR A 68 -22.32 11.44 12.28
C THR A 68 -21.93 10.93 10.90
N ARG A 69 -22.73 11.22 9.86
CA ARG A 69 -22.42 10.82 8.49
C ARG A 69 -21.14 11.51 7.98
N ALA A 70 -20.98 12.81 8.26
CA ALA A 70 -19.79 13.55 7.89
C ALA A 70 -18.54 13.01 8.61
N SER A 71 -18.64 12.72 9.92
CA SER A 71 -17.56 12.10 10.68
C SER A 71 -17.18 10.73 10.10
N ALA A 72 -18.17 9.85 9.86
CA ALA A 72 -17.92 8.53 9.30
C ALA A 72 -17.29 8.60 7.89
N GLN A 73 -17.71 9.56 7.06
CA GLN A 73 -17.08 9.80 5.76
C GLN A 73 -15.63 10.28 5.90
N GLY A 74 -15.35 11.14 6.89
CA GLY A 74 -13.99 11.57 7.24
C GLY A 74 -13.11 10.40 7.70
N ASP A 75 -13.64 9.52 8.56
CA ASP A 75 -12.94 8.34 9.06
C ASP A 75 -12.61 7.36 7.93
N VAL A 76 -13.57 7.12 7.03
CA VAL A 76 -13.35 6.28 5.84
C VAL A 76 -12.28 6.88 4.94
N ALA A 77 -12.33 8.19 4.66
CA ALA A 77 -11.33 8.85 3.83
C ALA A 77 -9.92 8.77 4.45
N SER A 78 -9.81 8.96 5.77
CA SER A 78 -8.55 8.81 6.52
C SER A 78 -8.02 7.38 6.46
N TYR A 79 -8.91 6.39 6.63
CA TYR A 79 -8.56 4.97 6.54
C TYR A 79 -8.09 4.58 5.14
N GLU A 80 -8.79 5.03 4.10
CA GLU A 80 -8.41 4.80 2.70
C GLU A 80 -7.06 5.45 2.37
N ALA A 81 -6.82 6.68 2.83
CA ALA A 81 -5.53 7.35 2.69
C ALA A 81 -4.40 6.57 3.37
N SER A 82 -4.61 6.12 4.62
CA SER A 82 -3.65 5.31 5.36
C SER A 82 -3.36 3.98 4.64
N LEU A 83 -4.38 3.35 4.06
CA LEU A 83 -4.23 2.11 3.31
C LEU A 83 -3.44 2.32 2.01
N ALA A 84 -3.64 3.45 1.32
CA ALA A 84 -2.88 3.82 0.15
C ALA A 84 -1.40 4.07 0.49
N GLU A 85 -1.13 4.78 1.59
CA GLU A 85 0.23 5.03 2.09
C GLU A 85 0.95 3.71 2.43
N VAL A 86 0.32 2.82 3.20
CA VAL A 86 0.89 1.51 3.56
C VAL A 86 1.19 0.67 2.31
N ARG A 87 0.30 0.69 1.31
CA ARG A 87 0.54 -0.03 0.04
C ARG A 87 1.72 0.56 -0.74
N ALA A 88 1.83 1.88 -0.79
CA ALA A 88 2.96 2.55 -1.43
C ALA A 88 4.28 2.26 -0.71
N GLU A 89 4.28 2.29 0.63
CA GLU A 89 5.46 1.97 1.43
C GLU A 89 5.85 0.49 1.28
N ALA A 90 4.89 -0.43 1.29
CA ALA A 90 5.15 -1.85 1.07
C ALA A 90 5.77 -2.10 -0.32
N ALA A 91 5.23 -1.48 -1.37
CA ALA A 91 5.81 -1.56 -2.71
C ALA A 91 7.24 -1.01 -2.74
N ALA A 92 7.48 0.17 -2.17
CA ALA A 92 8.81 0.76 -2.08
C ALA A 92 9.81 -0.12 -1.30
N ARG A 93 9.37 -0.74 -0.20
CA ARG A 93 10.20 -1.69 0.58
C ARG A 93 10.55 -2.93 -0.23
N ILE A 94 9.59 -3.49 -0.98
CA ILE A 94 9.83 -4.65 -1.84
C ILE A 94 10.82 -4.31 -2.95
N ASP A 95 10.66 -3.16 -3.61
CA ASP A 95 11.55 -2.74 -4.69
C ASP A 95 12.96 -2.46 -4.17
N LYS A 96 13.09 -1.81 -3.01
CA LYS A 96 14.40 -1.63 -2.36
C LYS A 96 15.04 -2.97 -2.00
N ALA A 97 14.28 -3.92 -1.45
CA ALA A 97 14.79 -5.24 -1.11
C ALA A 97 15.26 -6.01 -2.36
N ARG A 98 14.52 -5.92 -3.47
CA ARG A 98 14.92 -6.50 -4.77
C ARG A 98 16.24 -5.90 -5.27
N GLN A 99 16.35 -4.56 -5.27
CA GLN A 99 17.57 -3.87 -5.69
C GLN A 99 18.78 -4.27 -4.83
N THR A 100 18.62 -4.35 -3.51
CA THR A 100 19.68 -4.80 -2.60
C THR A 100 20.06 -6.26 -2.88
N LEU A 101 19.09 -7.16 -3.03
CA LEU A 101 19.35 -8.57 -3.33
C LEU A 101 20.06 -8.77 -4.66
N ASP A 102 19.67 -8.02 -5.70
CA ASP A 102 20.30 -8.09 -7.01
C ASP A 102 21.75 -7.60 -6.95
N ALA A 103 22.01 -6.50 -6.22
CA ALA A 103 23.37 -5.99 -6.01
C ALA A 103 24.24 -6.99 -5.22
N GLU A 104 23.72 -7.56 -4.14
CA GLU A 104 24.43 -8.59 -3.37
C GLU A 104 24.69 -9.85 -4.19
N ARG A 105 23.72 -10.27 -5.00
CA ARG A 105 23.87 -11.43 -5.88
C ARG A 105 24.96 -11.19 -6.91
N GLN A 106 24.98 -10.02 -7.56
CA GLN A 106 26.02 -9.65 -8.51
C GLN A 106 27.40 -9.61 -7.84
N ALA A 107 27.51 -9.03 -6.64
CA ALA A 107 28.75 -8.98 -5.88
C ALA A 107 29.27 -10.39 -5.54
N LYS A 108 28.39 -11.28 -5.03
CA LYS A 108 28.74 -12.66 -4.71
C LYS A 108 29.16 -13.45 -5.95
N VAL A 109 28.45 -13.29 -7.07
CA VAL A 109 28.82 -13.94 -8.33
C VAL A 109 30.21 -13.46 -8.78
N ALA A 110 30.46 -12.15 -8.74
CA ALA A 110 31.77 -11.60 -9.10
C ALA A 110 32.90 -12.12 -8.19
N GLU A 111 32.68 -12.17 -6.88
CA GLU A 111 33.62 -12.71 -5.90
C GLU A 111 33.94 -14.19 -6.17
N VAL A 112 32.90 -15.01 -6.35
CA VAL A 112 33.06 -16.45 -6.64
C VAL A 112 33.77 -16.65 -7.97
N SER A 113 33.41 -15.91 -9.01
CA SER A 113 34.09 -15.96 -10.31
C SER A 113 35.57 -15.59 -10.21
N ALA A 114 35.91 -14.54 -9.44
CA ALA A 114 37.30 -14.13 -9.20
C ALA A 114 38.06 -15.22 -8.43
N ARG A 115 37.45 -15.83 -7.41
CA ARG A 115 38.05 -16.94 -6.66
C ARG A 115 38.31 -18.16 -7.54
N ILE A 116 37.34 -18.53 -8.39
CA ILE A 116 37.49 -19.64 -9.34
C ILE A 116 38.63 -19.35 -10.33
N ALA A 117 38.70 -18.12 -10.87
CA ALA A 117 39.77 -17.73 -11.77
C ALA A 117 41.16 -17.81 -11.11
N ALA A 118 41.28 -17.33 -9.87
CA ALA A 118 42.52 -17.43 -9.10
C ALA A 118 42.93 -18.90 -8.82
N GLN A 119 41.98 -19.75 -8.44
CA GLN A 119 42.23 -21.17 -8.22
C GLN A 119 42.65 -21.90 -9.51
N ARG A 120 42.04 -21.57 -10.65
CA ARG A 120 42.45 -22.10 -11.96
C ARG A 120 43.88 -21.68 -12.30
N ALA A 121 44.22 -20.41 -12.14
CA ALA A 121 45.58 -19.93 -12.40
C ALA A 121 46.63 -20.64 -11.51
N GLN A 122 46.31 -20.87 -10.22
CA GLN A 122 47.17 -21.64 -9.32
C GLN A 122 47.31 -23.11 -9.74
N ALA A 123 46.20 -23.74 -10.14
CA ALA A 123 46.21 -25.12 -10.64
C ALA A 123 47.03 -25.25 -11.93
N ASP A 124 46.90 -24.30 -12.86
CA ASP A 124 47.69 -24.27 -14.10
C ASP A 124 49.18 -24.12 -13.81
N GLN A 125 49.57 -23.24 -12.88
CA GLN A 125 50.96 -23.12 -12.43
C GLN A 125 51.48 -24.41 -11.78
N ALA A 126 50.68 -25.06 -10.95
CA ALA A 126 51.04 -26.33 -10.32
C ALA A 126 51.20 -27.45 -11.35
N ILE A 127 50.33 -27.51 -12.37
CA ILE A 127 50.43 -28.47 -13.48
C ILE A 127 51.71 -28.23 -14.28
N GLU A 128 52.04 -26.99 -14.61
CA GLU A 128 53.27 -26.68 -15.34
C GLU A 128 54.53 -26.99 -14.52
N ALA A 129 54.52 -26.69 -13.22
CA ALA A 129 55.61 -27.08 -12.31
C ALA A 129 55.76 -28.62 -12.23
N ALA A 130 54.65 -29.36 -12.09
CA ALA A 130 54.67 -30.82 -12.05
C ALA A 130 55.16 -31.42 -13.38
N ARG A 131 54.76 -30.85 -14.53
CA ARG A 131 55.26 -31.25 -15.85
C ARG A 131 56.76 -31.01 -15.98
N ALA A 132 57.25 -29.86 -15.50
CA ALA A 132 58.67 -29.55 -15.53
C ALA A 132 59.48 -30.52 -14.65
N ALA A 133 59.00 -30.82 -13.43
CA ALA A 133 59.62 -31.79 -12.54
C ALA A 133 59.66 -33.20 -13.16
N ALA A 134 58.53 -33.69 -13.67
CA ALA A 134 58.44 -35.01 -14.31
C ALA A 134 59.38 -35.12 -15.53
N ARG A 135 59.51 -34.05 -16.34
CA ARG A 135 60.49 -34.02 -17.44
C ARG A 135 61.93 -34.11 -16.93
N GLY A 136 62.25 -33.43 -15.83
CA GLY A 136 63.56 -33.52 -15.19
C GLY A 136 63.88 -34.92 -14.68
N GLU A 137 62.92 -35.58 -14.04
CA GLU A 137 63.05 -36.97 -13.58
C GLU A 137 63.26 -37.95 -14.74
N VAL A 138 62.51 -37.80 -15.84
CA VAL A 138 62.69 -38.60 -17.06
C VAL A 138 64.07 -38.37 -17.67
N ALA A 139 64.53 -37.12 -17.77
CA ALA A 139 65.85 -36.80 -18.30
C ALA A 139 66.98 -37.41 -17.45
N ALA A 140 66.87 -37.35 -16.12
CA ALA A 140 67.82 -37.98 -15.20
C ALA A 140 67.83 -39.51 -15.33
N ALA A 141 66.66 -40.13 -15.40
CA ALA A 141 66.52 -41.57 -15.60
C ALA A 141 67.14 -42.02 -16.93
N VAL A 142 66.82 -41.32 -18.04
CA VAL A 142 67.39 -41.62 -19.37
C VAL A 142 68.90 -41.43 -19.37
N GLY A 143 69.42 -40.33 -18.80
CA GLY A 143 70.85 -40.10 -18.68
C GLY A 143 71.58 -41.21 -17.91
N SER A 144 70.98 -41.71 -16.84
CA SER A 144 71.53 -42.84 -16.07
C SER A 144 71.57 -44.14 -16.90
N VAL A 145 70.50 -44.43 -17.65
CA VAL A 145 70.40 -45.62 -18.52
C VAL A 145 71.40 -45.53 -19.67
N THR A 146 71.49 -44.37 -20.34
CA THR A 146 72.44 -44.12 -21.42
C THR A 146 73.88 -44.24 -20.93
N THR A 147 74.23 -43.63 -19.80
CA THR A 147 75.57 -43.74 -19.20
C THR A 147 75.95 -45.21 -18.98
N ARG A 148 75.04 -45.99 -18.37
CA ARG A 148 75.26 -47.40 -18.09
C ARG A 148 75.39 -48.24 -19.36
N ALA A 149 74.53 -48.00 -20.36
CA ALA A 149 74.60 -48.69 -21.65
C ALA A 149 75.90 -48.37 -22.40
N THR A 150 76.31 -47.10 -22.45
CA THR A 150 77.55 -46.67 -23.09
C THR A 150 78.80 -47.23 -22.38
N GLN A 151 78.79 -47.31 -21.05
CA GLN A 151 79.87 -47.95 -20.28
C GLN A 151 79.99 -49.44 -20.61
N LEU A 152 78.87 -50.16 -20.76
CA LEU A 152 78.87 -51.57 -21.16
C LEU A 152 79.46 -51.80 -22.55
N VAL A 153 79.21 -50.88 -23.50
CA VAL A 153 79.69 -51.00 -24.89
C VAL A 153 81.16 -50.59 -25.03
N LEU A 154 81.57 -49.49 -24.40
CA LEU A 154 82.93 -48.92 -24.55
C LEU A 154 83.94 -49.48 -23.52
N GLY A 155 83.47 -50.18 -22.48
CA GLY A 155 84.31 -50.70 -21.39
C GLY A 155 84.90 -49.63 -20.46
N LYS A 156 84.57 -48.35 -20.66
CA LYS A 156 85.05 -47.21 -19.86
C LYS A 156 83.91 -46.22 -19.56
N LEU A 157 84.04 -45.48 -18.46
CA LEU A 157 83.02 -44.51 -18.04
C LEU A 157 82.98 -43.32 -19.04
N PRO A 158 81.83 -43.02 -19.65
CA PRO A 158 81.70 -41.87 -20.54
C PRO A 158 81.66 -40.55 -19.75
N ASP A 159 82.07 -39.44 -20.38
CA ASP A 159 82.04 -38.11 -19.77
C ASP A 159 80.59 -37.66 -19.53
N ALA A 160 80.28 -37.28 -18.29
CA ALA A 160 78.93 -36.90 -17.86
C ALA A 160 78.37 -35.71 -18.64
N SER A 161 79.21 -34.72 -19.01
CA SER A 161 78.79 -33.53 -19.75
C SER A 161 78.39 -33.84 -21.20
N VAL A 162 78.97 -34.89 -21.79
CA VAL A 162 78.64 -35.33 -23.15
C VAL A 162 77.30 -36.07 -23.16
N VAL A 163 77.09 -36.97 -22.18
CA VAL A 163 75.82 -37.68 -22.03
C VAL A 163 74.67 -36.71 -21.74
N GLN A 164 74.87 -35.74 -20.84
CA GLN A 164 73.86 -34.73 -20.51
C GLN A 164 73.42 -33.94 -21.75
N ARG A 165 74.39 -33.42 -22.54
CA ARG A 165 74.10 -32.66 -23.78
C ARG A 165 73.38 -33.51 -24.82
N ALA A 166 73.73 -34.79 -24.97
CA ALA A 166 73.06 -35.69 -25.90
C ALA A 166 71.60 -35.94 -25.50
N VAL A 167 71.34 -36.20 -24.22
CA VAL A 167 69.98 -36.36 -23.69
C VAL A 167 69.17 -35.07 -23.83
N ASP A 168 69.75 -33.92 -23.50
CA ASP A 168 69.07 -32.62 -23.64
C ASP A 168 68.74 -32.30 -25.10
N SER A 169 69.64 -32.61 -26.04
CA SER A 169 69.40 -32.40 -27.49
C SER A 169 68.28 -33.28 -28.05
N THR A 170 68.16 -34.53 -27.57
CA THR A 170 67.13 -35.47 -28.02
C THR A 170 65.78 -35.19 -27.39
N MET A 171 65.75 -34.84 -26.10
CA MET A 171 64.53 -34.46 -25.37
C MET A 171 63.98 -33.09 -25.80
N SER A 172 64.83 -32.19 -26.29
CA SER A 172 64.39 -30.90 -26.84
C SER A 172 63.96 -30.98 -28.32
N GLY A 173 64.54 -31.91 -29.09
CA GLY A 173 64.25 -32.10 -30.52
C GLY A 173 62.89 -32.74 -30.84
N GLY A 174 62.26 -33.47 -29.92
CA GLY A 174 60.94 -34.10 -30.11
C GLY A 174 59.73 -33.15 -30.08
N ARG A 175 59.95 -31.84 -30.21
CA ARG A 175 58.94 -30.76 -30.13
C ARG A 175 58.55 -30.14 -31.49
N SER A 176 58.84 -30.81 -32.61
CA SER A 176 58.27 -30.54 -33.94
C SER A 176 57.17 -31.53 -34.27
#